data_AF-A0A6J1ISW3-F1
#
_entry.id   AF-A0A6J1ISW3-F1
#
_cell.length_a   1.000
_cell.length_b   1.000
_cell.length_c   1.000
_cell.angle_alpha   90.00
_cell.angle_beta   90.00
_cell.angle_gamma   90.00
#
_symmetry.space_group_name_H-M   'P 1'
#
loop_
_entity.id
_entity.type
_entity.pdbx_description
1 polymer ?
#
loop_
_entity_poly.entity_id
_entity_poly.type
_entity_poly.pdbx_seq_one_letter_code
_entity_poly.pdbx_strand_id
1 'polypeptide(L)'
;MSSWDSLGDVAGVAQLVGFNAVQLISMIVRAANTARMHKKNCKQFAQHLKLIGNLLDQLKISELKKYPETREPLEQLEDALRKSYILINSCQDRSYLYLLAMGWNVVYQFRKAQSEIDRYLRLVPLINLVGNARVRERLDDIEKHQCEYTFEEDDRRIQDAILKPESIKNDASILKKTLSRSYPNLGLHDALQKENEKLQLELQVSQSNMDVGQCQIIERLFDITEALSANYFIEKDLQKGIPIQHGYSYSDVAGETAHAYGGNFHKNRDASTTRKGSSVSSRHDPLSSNCQHEEWHADLLGCCSQPYLCIKTFFCPCWTLSKVASVATNKHVSPADACNELMAYALVFSCCCYTCCFRRKLRNMLNIKGGIVDDFLSHLLCCCCALVQEWREIEMRCGPENTRTIPPPLQYMES
;
A
#
# COMPACT_ATOMS: atom_id res chain seq x y z
N MET A 1 -3.89 7.63 1.43
CA MET A 1 -3.25 8.15 0.21
C MET A 1 -2.27 7.10 -0.26
N SER A 2 -2.26 6.74 -1.54
CA SER A 2 -1.37 5.68 -2.03
C SER A 2 0.04 6.24 -2.27
N SER A 3 1.10 5.44 -2.08
CA SER A 3 2.49 5.83 -2.42
C SER A 3 2.67 6.39 -3.84
N TRP A 4 1.75 6.11 -4.75
CA TRP A 4 1.74 6.64 -6.11
C TRP A 4 1.18 8.07 -6.20
N ASP A 5 0.27 8.45 -5.30
CA ASP A 5 -0.18 9.83 -5.13
C ASP A 5 0.90 10.69 -4.45
N SER A 6 1.76 10.08 -3.60
CA SER A 6 2.93 10.74 -3.00
C SER A 6 4.20 10.64 -3.83
N LEU A 7 4.25 9.81 -4.88
CA LEU A 7 5.36 9.73 -5.86
C LEU A 7 5.46 10.99 -6.71
N GLY A 8 4.38 11.76 -6.81
CA GLY A 8 4.42 13.17 -7.19
C GLY A 8 5.07 14.06 -6.13
N ASP A 9 5.92 13.49 -5.26
CA ASP A 9 6.60 14.18 -4.18
C ASP A 9 7.37 15.36 -4.72
N VAL A 10 7.36 16.42 -3.93
CA VAL A 10 7.86 17.75 -4.33
C VAL A 10 9.28 17.66 -4.86
N ALA A 11 10.13 16.74 -4.38
CA ALA A 11 11.50 16.58 -4.83
C ALA A 11 11.66 16.08 -6.27
N GLY A 12 10.89 15.07 -6.69
CA GLY A 12 10.96 14.51 -8.05
C GLY A 12 10.32 15.44 -9.08
N VAL A 13 9.22 16.09 -8.70
CA VAL A 13 8.55 17.10 -9.53
C VAL A 13 9.37 18.38 -9.61
N ALA A 14 10.03 18.82 -8.52
CA ALA A 14 10.86 20.03 -8.48
C ALA A 14 12.03 19.98 -9.47
N GLN A 15 12.65 18.82 -9.66
CA GLN A 15 13.72 18.65 -10.66
C GLN A 15 13.25 18.85 -12.10
N LEU A 16 11.92 18.75 -12.33
CA LEU A 16 11.28 18.90 -13.63
C LEU A 16 10.60 20.27 -13.77
N VAL A 17 10.73 21.15 -12.79
CA VAL A 17 10.23 22.54 -12.86
C VAL A 17 11.04 23.30 -13.91
N GLY A 18 10.35 24.06 -14.75
CA GLY A 18 10.95 24.84 -15.83
C GLY A 18 10.98 24.14 -17.19
N PHE A 19 10.74 22.83 -17.26
CA PHE A 19 10.50 22.15 -18.53
C PHE A 19 9.08 22.44 -19.04
N ASN A 20 8.98 22.74 -20.33
CA ASN A 20 7.69 22.91 -21.00
C ASN A 20 7.07 21.57 -21.40
N ALA A 21 5.78 21.58 -21.74
CA ALA A 21 5.02 20.38 -22.12
C ALA A 21 5.71 19.53 -23.21
N VAL A 22 6.26 20.15 -24.27
CA VAL A 22 6.91 19.44 -25.38
C VAL A 22 8.18 18.73 -24.93
N GLN A 23 8.99 19.38 -24.10
CA GLN A 23 10.19 18.80 -23.50
C GLN A 23 9.85 17.62 -22.58
N LEU A 24 8.83 17.78 -21.74
CA LEU A 24 8.35 16.71 -20.85
C LEU A 24 7.88 15.49 -21.66
N ILE A 25 7.11 15.69 -22.74
CA ILE A 25 6.67 14.60 -23.62
C ILE A 25 7.86 13.87 -24.24
N SER A 26 8.89 14.58 -24.70
CA SER A 26 10.12 13.97 -25.24
C SER A 26 10.85 13.11 -24.19
N MET A 27 10.95 13.60 -22.95
CA MET A 27 11.53 12.84 -21.83
C MET A 27 10.71 11.59 -21.51
N ILE A 28 9.38 11.71 -21.48
CA ILE A 28 8.47 10.58 -21.24
C ILE A 28 8.64 9.51 -22.32
N VAL A 29 8.68 9.91 -23.59
CA VAL A 29 8.89 8.98 -24.71
C VAL A 29 10.21 8.24 -24.58
N ARG A 30 11.28 8.93 -24.12
CA ARG A 30 12.58 8.29 -23.88
C ARG A 30 12.52 7.27 -22.76
N ALA A 31 11.94 7.65 -21.61
CA ALA A 31 11.78 6.76 -20.46
C ALA A 31 10.90 5.53 -20.77
N ALA A 32 9.86 5.71 -21.60
CA ALA A 32 9.00 4.61 -22.03
C ALA A 32 9.75 3.56 -22.87
N ASN A 33 10.79 3.96 -23.62
CA ASN A 33 11.60 3.03 -24.42
C ASN A 33 12.59 2.23 -23.56
N THR A 34 12.96 2.74 -22.40
CA THR A 34 13.90 2.11 -21.46
C THR A 34 13.20 1.37 -20.31
N ALA A 35 11.86 1.42 -20.25
CA ALA A 35 11.06 0.75 -19.22
C ALA A 35 11.34 -0.77 -19.14
N ARG A 36 11.54 -1.26 -17.91
CA ARG A 36 11.78 -2.68 -17.63
C ARG A 36 10.47 -3.43 -17.38
N MET A 37 9.48 -2.75 -16.81
CA MET A 37 8.13 -3.25 -16.51
C MET A 37 7.05 -2.46 -17.25
N HIS A 38 5.83 -3.03 -17.35
CA HIS A 38 4.67 -2.40 -17.98
C HIS A 38 4.94 -1.82 -19.39
N LYS A 39 5.83 -2.47 -20.16
CA LYS A 39 6.36 -1.95 -21.44
C LYS A 39 5.26 -1.58 -22.43
N LYS A 40 4.22 -2.40 -22.55
CA LYS A 40 3.08 -2.13 -23.44
C LYS A 40 2.35 -0.84 -23.03
N ASN A 41 2.01 -0.71 -21.75
CA ASN A 41 1.34 0.47 -21.21
C ASN A 41 2.20 1.72 -21.36
N CYS A 42 3.50 1.66 -21.03
CA CYS A 42 4.43 2.77 -21.23
C CYS A 42 4.48 3.24 -22.69
N LYS A 43 4.55 2.30 -23.64
CA LYS A 43 4.57 2.60 -25.08
C LYS A 43 3.26 3.22 -25.57
N GLN A 44 2.12 2.67 -25.16
CA GLN A 44 0.80 3.20 -25.51
C GLN A 44 0.61 4.61 -24.96
N PHE A 45 0.94 4.83 -23.69
CA PHE A 45 0.86 6.15 -23.06
C PHE A 45 1.77 7.16 -23.77
N ALA A 46 3.02 6.78 -24.08
CA ALA A 46 3.95 7.62 -24.84
C ALA A 46 3.46 7.92 -26.26
N GLN A 47 2.78 6.99 -26.93
CA GLN A 47 2.16 7.23 -28.24
C GLN A 47 1.03 8.26 -28.15
N HIS A 48 0.15 8.12 -27.15
CA HIS A 48 -0.91 9.08 -26.90
C HIS A 48 -0.34 10.48 -26.63
N LEU A 49 0.68 10.59 -25.78
CA LEU A 49 1.35 11.87 -25.54
C LEU A 49 2.04 12.48 -26.76
N LYS A 50 2.52 11.67 -27.72
CA LYS A 50 3.04 12.21 -28.99
C LYS A 50 1.96 12.89 -29.82
N LEU A 51 0.74 12.34 -29.84
CA LEU A 51 -0.40 12.98 -30.52
C LEU A 51 -0.70 14.34 -29.90
N ILE A 52 -0.69 14.40 -28.56
CA ILE A 52 -0.84 15.64 -27.80
C ILE A 52 0.28 16.62 -28.11
N GLY A 53 1.55 16.18 -28.09
CA GLY A 53 2.70 17.03 -28.41
C GLY A 53 2.58 17.67 -29.79
N ASN A 54 2.18 16.89 -30.81
CA ASN A 54 1.94 17.39 -32.16
C ASN A 54 0.83 18.46 -32.21
N LEU A 55 -0.21 18.33 -31.37
CA LEU A 55 -1.27 19.32 -31.25
C LEU A 55 -0.77 20.60 -30.57
N LEU A 56 -0.01 20.47 -29.48
CA LEU A 56 0.55 21.61 -28.75
C LEU A 56 1.53 22.43 -29.59
N ASP A 57 2.33 21.77 -30.44
CA ASP A 57 3.22 22.43 -31.39
C ASP A 57 2.42 23.26 -32.41
N GLN A 58 1.31 22.72 -32.94
CA GLN A 58 0.44 23.44 -33.87
C GLN A 58 -0.26 24.64 -33.23
N LEU A 59 -0.64 24.51 -31.97
CA LEU A 59 -1.29 25.57 -31.20
C LEU A 59 -0.34 26.68 -30.75
N LYS A 60 0.97 26.53 -30.99
CA LYS A 60 2.01 27.46 -30.50
C LYS A 60 1.80 27.79 -29.02
N ILE A 61 1.84 26.77 -28.17
CA ILE A 61 1.59 26.85 -26.72
C ILE A 61 2.28 28.03 -26.01
N SER A 62 3.45 28.46 -26.48
CA SER A 62 4.16 29.65 -25.96
C SER A 62 3.38 30.95 -26.09
N GLU A 63 2.57 31.11 -27.14
CA GLU A 63 1.69 32.26 -27.33
C GLU A 63 0.46 32.17 -26.42
N LEU A 64 -0.09 30.96 -26.28
CA LEU A 64 -1.22 30.68 -25.39
C LEU A 64 -0.90 30.97 -23.93
N LYS A 65 0.34 30.73 -23.47
CA LYS A 65 0.75 31.04 -22.09
C LYS A 65 0.74 32.53 -21.76
N LYS A 66 0.69 33.43 -22.75
CA LYS A 66 0.64 34.88 -22.53
C LYS A 66 -0.73 35.36 -22.05
N TYR A 67 -1.78 34.61 -22.32
CA TYR A 67 -3.14 34.96 -21.93
C TYR A 67 -3.48 34.33 -20.56
N PRO A 68 -4.01 35.12 -19.62
CA PRO A 68 -4.29 34.62 -18.26
C PRO A 68 -5.31 33.48 -18.26
N GLU A 69 -6.28 33.48 -19.17
CA GLU A 69 -7.35 32.50 -19.25
C GLU A 69 -6.84 31.10 -19.63
N THR A 70 -5.83 31.03 -20.51
CA THR A 70 -5.23 29.75 -20.96
C THR A 70 -4.01 29.35 -20.17
N ARG A 71 -3.44 30.25 -19.36
CA ARG A 71 -2.22 29.99 -18.60
C ARG A 71 -2.42 28.89 -17.55
N GLU A 72 -3.47 28.98 -16.74
CA GLU A 72 -3.72 28.02 -15.65
C GLU A 72 -3.93 26.58 -16.17
N PRO A 73 -4.81 26.31 -17.16
CA PRO A 73 -4.94 24.96 -17.73
C PRO A 73 -3.64 24.40 -18.32
N LEU A 74 -2.78 25.26 -18.87
CA LEU A 74 -1.49 24.85 -19.42
C LEU A 74 -0.46 24.52 -18.34
N GLU A 75 -0.45 25.26 -17.23
CA GLU A 75 0.38 24.94 -16.07
C GLU A 75 -0.06 23.60 -15.45
N GLN A 76 -1.37 23.37 -15.32
CA GLN A 76 -1.92 22.10 -14.83
C GLN A 76 -1.62 20.92 -15.77
N LEU A 77 -1.65 21.14 -17.08
CA LEU A 77 -1.21 20.15 -18.07
C LEU A 77 0.27 19.79 -17.88
N GLU A 78 1.14 20.77 -17.68
CA GLU A 78 2.56 20.53 -17.42
C GLU A 78 2.78 19.76 -16.12
N ASP A 79 2.05 20.06 -15.05
CA ASP A 79 2.12 19.30 -13.80
C ASP A 79 1.66 17.84 -13.98
N ALA A 80 0.58 17.61 -14.73
CA ALA A 80 0.14 16.26 -15.07
C ALA A 80 1.20 15.49 -15.88
N LEU A 81 1.88 16.17 -16.81
CA LEU A 81 3.00 15.59 -17.58
C LEU A 81 4.20 15.29 -16.67
N ARG A 82 4.54 16.14 -15.70
CA ARG A 82 5.60 15.86 -14.72
C ARG A 82 5.30 14.62 -13.89
N LYS A 83 4.08 14.50 -13.35
CA LYS A 83 3.63 13.29 -12.63
C LYS A 83 3.69 12.05 -13.53
N SER A 84 3.31 12.19 -14.80
CA SER A 84 3.35 11.11 -15.78
C SER A 84 4.77 10.65 -16.13
N TYR A 85 5.73 11.59 -16.19
CA TYR A 85 7.14 11.23 -16.32
C TYR A 85 7.63 10.40 -15.14
N ILE A 86 7.29 10.79 -13.92
CA ILE A 86 7.67 10.04 -12.72
C ILE A 86 7.06 8.63 -12.75
N LEU A 87 5.79 8.49 -13.11
CA LEU A 87 5.12 7.20 -13.28
C LEU A 87 5.87 6.31 -14.29
N ILE A 88 6.23 6.84 -15.46
CA ILE A 88 6.93 6.06 -16.49
C ILE A 88 8.37 5.74 -16.08
N ASN A 89 9.09 6.70 -15.49
CA ASN A 89 10.45 6.47 -15.02
C ASN A 89 10.50 5.41 -13.91
N SER A 90 9.47 5.35 -13.07
CA SER A 90 9.36 4.31 -12.03
C SER A 90 9.33 2.90 -12.63
N CYS A 91 8.77 2.72 -13.83
CA CYS A 91 8.72 1.44 -14.54
C CYS A 91 10.10 0.95 -15.03
N GLN A 92 11.12 1.80 -14.94
CA GLN A 92 12.51 1.49 -15.24
C GLN A 92 13.32 1.19 -13.96
N ASP A 93 13.24 2.09 -12.97
CA ASP A 93 14.25 2.14 -11.91
C ASP A 93 13.82 1.48 -10.59
N ARG A 94 12.51 1.31 -10.32
CA ARG A 94 12.02 0.69 -9.07
C ARG A 94 12.37 -0.79 -8.93
N SER A 95 12.14 -1.34 -7.73
CA SER A 95 12.21 -2.80 -7.53
C SER A 95 11.25 -3.49 -8.49
N TYR A 96 11.77 -4.50 -9.18
CA TYR A 96 10.99 -5.31 -10.10
C TYR A 96 9.86 -6.06 -9.38
N LEU A 97 10.17 -6.66 -8.22
CA LEU A 97 9.20 -7.39 -7.40
C LEU A 97 8.13 -6.46 -6.83
N TYR A 98 8.51 -5.25 -6.43
CA TYR A 98 7.55 -4.22 -6.00
C TYR A 98 6.59 -3.84 -7.12
N LEU A 99 7.10 -3.57 -8.33
CA LEU A 99 6.25 -3.24 -9.48
C LEU A 99 5.32 -4.38 -9.88
N LEU A 100 5.76 -5.65 -9.76
CA LEU A 100 4.88 -6.81 -9.95
C LEU A 100 3.78 -6.86 -8.90
N ALA A 101 4.13 -6.73 -7.62
CA ALA A 101 3.16 -6.71 -6.52
C ALA A 101 2.15 -5.56 -6.68
N MET A 102 2.58 -4.43 -7.24
CA MET A 102 1.79 -3.23 -7.47
C MET A 102 1.17 -3.13 -8.87
N GLY A 103 1.21 -4.19 -9.68
CA GLY A 103 0.92 -4.11 -11.12
C GLY A 103 -0.44 -3.49 -11.47
N TRP A 104 -1.51 -3.86 -10.77
CA TRP A 104 -2.83 -3.25 -10.96
C TRP A 104 -2.91 -1.78 -10.56
N ASN A 105 -2.18 -1.38 -9.51
CA ASN A 105 -2.10 0.02 -9.12
C ASN A 105 -1.43 0.83 -10.21
N VAL A 106 -0.30 0.34 -10.76
CA VAL A 106 0.39 1.01 -11.88
C VAL A 106 -0.53 1.15 -13.09
N VAL A 107 -1.29 0.11 -13.45
CA VAL A 107 -2.31 0.18 -14.54
C VAL A 107 -3.36 1.24 -14.25
N TYR A 108 -3.85 1.32 -13.01
CA TYR A 108 -4.78 2.37 -12.59
C TYR A 108 -4.15 3.77 -12.73
N GLN A 109 -2.89 3.95 -12.37
CA GLN A 109 -2.20 5.25 -12.51
C GLN A 109 -2.06 5.69 -13.97
N PHE A 110 -1.82 4.77 -14.91
CA PHE A 110 -1.81 5.10 -16.34
C PHE A 110 -3.18 5.65 -16.80
N ARG A 111 -4.27 5.00 -16.38
CA ARG A 111 -5.65 5.45 -16.69
C ARG A 111 -5.93 6.82 -16.09
N LYS A 112 -5.56 7.01 -14.82
CA LYS A 112 -5.74 8.28 -14.10
C LYS A 112 -4.95 9.40 -14.76
N ALA A 113 -3.68 9.17 -15.08
CA ALA A 113 -2.80 10.15 -15.71
C ALA A 113 -3.30 10.56 -17.11
N GLN A 114 -3.75 9.60 -17.94
CA GLN A 114 -4.27 9.92 -19.26
C GLN A 114 -5.56 10.76 -19.15
N SER A 115 -6.49 10.36 -18.28
CA SER A 115 -7.73 11.11 -18.04
C SER A 115 -7.49 12.53 -17.55
N GLU A 116 -6.53 12.71 -16.63
CA GLU A 116 -6.14 14.03 -16.13
C GLU A 116 -5.57 14.92 -17.26
N ILE A 117 -4.69 14.37 -18.09
CA ILE A 117 -4.10 15.08 -19.24
C ILE A 117 -5.17 15.42 -20.29
N ASP A 118 -6.01 14.46 -20.67
CA ASP A 118 -7.10 14.65 -21.64
C ASP A 118 -8.08 15.73 -21.18
N ARG A 119 -8.36 15.79 -19.88
CA ARG A 119 -9.22 16.82 -19.29
C ARG A 119 -8.63 18.22 -19.45
N TYR A 120 -7.37 18.42 -19.09
CA TYR A 120 -6.71 19.73 -19.26
C TYR A 120 -6.57 20.10 -20.73
N LEU A 121 -6.28 19.12 -21.58
CA LEU A 121 -6.18 19.32 -23.01
C LEU A 121 -7.50 19.78 -23.64
N ARG A 122 -8.67 19.46 -23.09
CA ARG A 122 -9.96 19.99 -23.59
C ARG A 122 -10.20 21.45 -23.20
N LEU A 123 -9.68 21.88 -22.05
CA LEU A 123 -9.87 23.25 -21.56
C LEU A 123 -9.13 24.29 -22.40
N VAL A 124 -7.91 23.96 -22.87
CA VAL A 124 -7.05 24.85 -23.67
C VAL A 124 -7.69 25.24 -25.04
N PRO A 125 -8.16 24.28 -25.86
CA PRO A 125 -9.07 24.45 -26.98
C PRO A 125 -10.28 25.33 -26.71
N LEU A 126 -11.09 25.05 -25.68
CA LEU A 126 -12.38 25.75 -25.50
C LEU A 126 -12.23 27.27 -25.40
N ILE A 127 -11.08 27.76 -24.93
CA ILE A 127 -10.78 29.19 -24.82
C ILE A 127 -10.32 29.80 -26.17
N ASN A 128 -9.69 29.00 -27.05
CA ASN A 128 -9.09 29.45 -28.31
C ASN A 128 -9.86 29.03 -29.59
N LEU A 129 -10.81 28.09 -29.48
CA LEU A 129 -11.32 27.28 -30.59
C LEU A 129 -12.76 27.63 -31.00
N VAL A 130 -13.17 28.88 -30.77
CA VAL A 130 -14.41 29.39 -31.39
C VAL A 130 -14.30 29.38 -32.94
N GLY A 131 -13.12 29.17 -33.55
CA GLY A 131 -12.95 29.21 -35.02
C GLY A 131 -12.08 28.17 -35.77
N ASN A 132 -11.32 27.25 -35.15
CA ASN A 132 -10.35 26.41 -35.89
C ASN A 132 -10.79 24.93 -36.05
N ALA A 133 -11.47 24.61 -37.17
CA ALA A 133 -11.97 23.27 -37.46
C ALA A 133 -10.90 22.15 -37.46
N ARG A 134 -9.67 22.45 -37.89
CA ARG A 134 -8.56 21.49 -37.94
C ARG A 134 -8.07 21.07 -36.55
N VAL A 135 -8.10 21.98 -35.58
CA VAL A 135 -7.73 21.68 -34.18
C VAL A 135 -8.81 20.80 -33.54
N ARG A 136 -10.09 21.03 -33.87
CA ARG A 136 -11.21 20.22 -33.38
C ARG A 136 -11.09 18.76 -33.83
N GLU A 137 -10.85 18.53 -35.12
CA GLU A 137 -10.66 17.19 -35.68
C GLU A 137 -9.54 16.42 -34.96
N ARG A 138 -8.41 17.06 -34.67
CA ARG A 138 -7.30 16.42 -33.96
C ARG A 138 -7.59 16.13 -32.49
N LEU A 139 -8.39 16.95 -31.82
CA LEU A 139 -8.85 16.66 -30.47
C LEU A 139 -9.77 15.45 -30.46
N ASP A 140 -10.66 15.33 -31.46
CA ASP A 140 -11.52 14.16 -31.61
C ASP A 140 -10.68 12.90 -31.86
N ASP A 141 -9.60 12.99 -32.64
CA ASP A 141 -8.66 11.88 -32.86
C ASP A 141 -7.93 11.47 -31.57
N ILE A 142 -7.49 12.44 -30.75
CA ILE A 142 -6.86 12.18 -29.45
C ILE A 142 -7.85 11.54 -28.48
N GLU A 143 -9.10 12.05 -28.44
CA GLU A 143 -10.16 11.52 -27.59
C GLU A 143 -10.51 10.08 -27.97
N LYS A 144 -10.58 9.78 -29.27
CA LYS A 144 -10.76 8.41 -29.78
C LYS A 144 -9.57 7.51 -29.47
N HIS A 145 -8.36 8.06 -29.33
CA HIS A 145 -7.17 7.33 -28.94
C HIS A 145 -7.16 7.04 -27.43
N GLN A 146 -8.14 6.26 -26.97
CA GLN A 146 -8.17 5.70 -25.62
C GLN A 146 -7.24 4.49 -25.55
N CYS A 147 -6.17 4.60 -24.75
CA CYS A 147 -5.26 3.48 -24.57
C CYS A 147 -5.90 2.44 -23.64
N GLU A 148 -5.98 1.20 -24.11
CA GLU A 148 -6.32 0.07 -23.26
C GLU A 148 -5.11 -0.35 -22.43
N TYR A 149 -5.05 0.11 -21.18
CA TYR A 149 -4.02 -0.30 -20.23
C TYR A 149 -4.38 -1.62 -19.55
N THR A 150 -3.47 -2.59 -19.67
CA THR A 150 -3.66 -3.97 -19.19
C THR A 150 -2.51 -4.41 -18.30
N PHE A 151 -2.79 -5.29 -17.35
CA PHE A 151 -1.74 -6.05 -16.64
C PHE A 151 -1.58 -7.42 -17.30
N GLU A 152 -0.36 -7.75 -17.72
CA GLU A 152 -0.09 -8.95 -18.53
C GLU A 152 -0.42 -10.23 -17.75
N GLU A 153 -1.01 -11.22 -18.42
CA GLU A 153 -1.49 -12.45 -17.77
C GLU A 153 -0.38 -13.22 -17.05
N ASP A 154 0.83 -13.26 -17.62
CA ASP A 154 1.99 -13.89 -17.00
C ASP A 154 2.39 -13.15 -15.71
N ASP A 155 2.37 -11.81 -15.72
CA ASP A 155 2.68 -10.99 -14.55
C ASP A 155 1.60 -11.11 -13.46
N ARG A 156 0.32 -11.27 -13.85
CA ARG A 156 -0.79 -11.51 -12.90
C ARG A 156 -0.60 -12.79 -12.11
N ARG A 157 -0.20 -13.88 -12.77
CA ARG A 157 0.06 -15.16 -12.11
C ARG A 157 1.19 -15.05 -11.09
N ILE A 158 2.22 -14.26 -11.41
CA ILE A 158 3.34 -14.01 -10.52
C ILE A 158 2.94 -13.10 -9.35
N GLN A 159 2.11 -12.07 -9.60
CA GLN A 159 1.55 -11.23 -8.55
C GLN A 159 0.74 -12.06 -7.55
N ASP A 160 -0.12 -12.97 -8.03
CA ASP A 160 -0.89 -13.87 -7.17
C ASP A 160 -0.01 -14.77 -6.31
N ALA A 161 1.10 -15.27 -6.87
CA ALA A 161 2.11 -16.03 -6.13
C ALA A 161 2.72 -15.18 -5.01
N ILE A 162 3.12 -13.94 -5.30
CA ILE A 162 3.68 -13.00 -4.32
C ILE A 162 2.67 -12.70 -3.20
N LEU A 163 1.38 -12.53 -3.54
CA LEU A 163 0.33 -12.14 -2.59
C LEU A 163 -0.30 -13.31 -1.81
N LYS A 164 0.05 -14.58 -2.06
CA LYS A 164 -0.44 -15.75 -1.28
C LYS A 164 0.63 -16.40 -0.36
N PRO A 165 0.42 -16.45 0.98
CA PRO A 165 1.50 -16.80 1.93
C PRO A 165 2.05 -18.22 1.79
N GLU A 166 1.22 -19.14 1.34
CA GLU A 166 1.55 -20.57 1.26
C GLU A 166 2.30 -20.95 -0.03
N SER A 167 2.44 -20.02 -0.98
CA SER A 167 2.87 -20.33 -2.36
C SER A 167 4.39 -20.37 -2.55
N ILE A 168 5.17 -19.73 -1.66
CA ILE A 168 6.59 -19.40 -1.91
C ILE A 168 7.42 -20.64 -2.27
N LYS A 169 7.19 -21.78 -1.62
CA LYS A 169 7.91 -23.03 -1.92
C LYS A 169 7.54 -23.62 -3.28
N ASN A 170 6.27 -23.52 -3.67
CA ASN A 170 5.76 -24.07 -4.93
C ASN A 170 6.11 -23.16 -6.12
N ASP A 171 6.12 -21.84 -5.89
CA ASP A 171 6.30 -20.82 -6.92
C ASP A 171 7.73 -20.24 -6.98
N ALA A 172 8.65 -20.74 -6.15
CA ALA A 172 10.05 -20.32 -6.12
C ALA A 172 10.72 -20.44 -7.50
N SER A 173 10.47 -21.53 -8.23
CA SER A 173 11.04 -21.75 -9.56
C SER A 173 10.58 -20.70 -10.58
N ILE A 174 9.31 -20.27 -10.49
CA ILE A 174 8.73 -19.22 -11.33
C ILE A 174 9.36 -17.88 -10.99
N LEU A 175 9.44 -17.53 -9.71
CA LEU A 175 10.03 -16.27 -9.24
C LEU A 175 11.52 -16.16 -9.63
N LYS A 176 12.31 -17.24 -9.45
CA LYS A 176 13.72 -17.30 -9.88
C LYS A 176 13.84 -17.03 -11.37
N LYS A 177 13.03 -17.70 -12.20
CA LYS A 177 13.05 -17.54 -13.66
C LYS A 177 12.70 -16.12 -14.09
N THR A 178 11.70 -15.52 -13.44
CA THR A 178 11.27 -14.14 -13.72
C THR A 178 12.35 -13.13 -13.34
N LEU A 179 12.99 -13.30 -12.17
CA LEU A 179 14.11 -12.45 -11.76
C LEU A 179 15.30 -12.56 -12.74
N SER A 180 15.66 -13.76 -13.17
CA SER A 180 16.72 -13.95 -14.17
C SER A 180 16.40 -13.27 -15.52
N ARG A 181 15.13 -13.24 -15.94
CA ARG A 181 14.71 -12.51 -17.14
C ARG A 181 14.81 -11.00 -16.96
N SER A 182 14.47 -10.49 -15.78
CA SER A 182 14.54 -9.07 -15.45
C SER A 182 15.97 -8.56 -15.27
N TYR A 183 16.89 -9.46 -14.90
CA TYR A 183 18.30 -9.21 -14.66
C TYR A 183 19.19 -10.17 -15.49
N PRO A 184 19.21 -10.03 -16.83
CA PRO A 184 19.85 -11.02 -17.73
C PRO A 184 21.37 -11.12 -17.56
N ASN A 185 22.01 -10.10 -17.01
CA ASN A 185 23.47 -10.00 -16.88
C ASN A 185 23.97 -10.23 -15.43
N LEU A 186 23.10 -10.65 -14.52
CA LEU A 186 23.45 -10.86 -13.10
C LEU A 186 23.09 -12.28 -12.67
N GLY A 187 23.89 -12.83 -11.75
CA GLY A 187 23.55 -14.07 -11.07
C GLY A 187 22.28 -13.89 -10.21
N LEU A 188 21.56 -14.98 -9.95
CA LEU A 188 20.32 -14.94 -9.17
C LEU A 188 20.53 -14.30 -7.78
N HIS A 189 21.63 -14.63 -7.10
CA HIS A 189 21.99 -14.05 -5.81
C HIS A 189 22.17 -12.53 -5.90
N ASP A 190 22.94 -12.05 -6.88
CA ASP A 190 23.21 -10.62 -7.05
C ASP A 190 21.94 -9.86 -7.48
N ALA A 191 21.07 -10.49 -8.26
CA ALA A 191 19.77 -9.96 -8.61
C ALA A 191 18.84 -9.83 -7.39
N LEU A 192 18.83 -10.84 -6.50
CA LEU A 192 18.08 -10.79 -5.23
C LEU A 192 18.63 -9.71 -4.30
N GLN A 193 19.95 -9.57 -4.21
CA GLN A 193 20.58 -8.51 -3.43
C GLN A 193 20.20 -7.13 -3.96
N LYS A 194 20.26 -6.93 -5.28
CA LYS A 194 19.85 -5.66 -5.92
C LYS A 194 18.37 -5.36 -5.74
N GLU A 195 17.51 -6.37 -5.75
CA GLU A 195 16.09 -6.19 -5.40
C GLU A 195 15.92 -5.79 -3.94
N ASN A 196 16.65 -6.40 -3.00
CA ASN A 196 16.61 -6.02 -1.59
C ASN A 196 17.02 -4.56 -1.36
N GLU A 197 18.11 -4.11 -1.97
CA GLU A 197 18.56 -2.70 -1.90
C GLU A 197 17.47 -1.74 -2.38
N LYS A 198 16.80 -2.08 -3.50
CA LYS A 198 15.70 -1.28 -4.02
C LYS A 198 14.47 -1.31 -3.11
N LEU A 199 14.10 -2.47 -2.58
CA LEU A 199 12.98 -2.62 -1.65
C LEU A 199 13.21 -1.83 -0.35
N GLN A 200 14.46 -1.72 0.12
CA GLN A 200 14.78 -0.89 1.28
C GLN A 200 14.49 0.59 1.03
N LEU A 201 14.84 1.08 -0.16
CA LEU A 201 14.50 2.45 -0.56
C LEU A 201 12.99 2.65 -0.66
N GLU A 202 12.26 1.72 -1.27
CA GLU A 202 10.79 1.78 -1.35
C GLU A 202 10.14 1.74 0.04
N LEU A 203 10.68 0.94 0.98
CA LEU A 203 10.19 0.85 2.35
C LEU A 203 10.38 2.18 3.06
N GLN A 204 11.57 2.78 2.95
CA GLN A 204 11.86 4.07 3.56
C GLN A 204 10.93 5.16 3.04
N VAL A 205 10.67 5.21 1.73
CA VAL A 205 9.73 6.15 1.11
C VAL A 205 8.29 5.89 1.56
N SER A 206 7.89 4.62 1.71
CA SER A 206 6.55 4.26 2.19
C SER A 206 6.35 4.64 3.66
N GLN A 207 7.38 4.45 4.48
CA GLN A 207 7.40 4.84 5.90
C GLN A 207 7.36 6.35 6.08
N SER A 208 8.15 7.12 5.31
CA SER A 208 8.10 8.60 5.37
C SER A 208 6.73 9.13 4.96
N ASN A 209 6.04 8.42 4.07
CA ASN A 209 4.68 8.72 3.64
C ASN A 209 3.58 8.13 4.55
N MET A 210 3.96 7.42 5.61
CA MET A 210 3.04 6.74 6.55
C MET A 210 2.07 5.76 5.85
N ASP A 211 2.48 5.17 4.71
CA ASP A 211 1.67 4.23 3.93
C ASP A 211 1.85 2.80 4.46
N VAL A 212 1.11 2.47 5.52
CA VAL A 212 1.16 1.17 6.20
C VAL A 212 0.83 0.01 5.24
N GLY A 213 -0.05 0.23 4.26
CA GLY A 213 -0.41 -0.81 3.30
C GLY A 213 0.75 -1.16 2.37
N GLN A 214 1.48 -0.16 1.89
CA GLN A 214 2.69 -0.38 1.09
C GLN A 214 3.81 -1.00 1.91
N CYS A 215 4.02 -0.55 3.16
CA CYS A 215 5.00 -1.16 4.05
C CYS A 215 4.77 -2.65 4.22
N GLN A 216 3.52 -3.10 4.43
CA GLN A 216 3.18 -4.52 4.57
C GLN A 216 3.49 -5.33 3.29
N ILE A 217 3.22 -4.76 2.12
CA ILE A 217 3.57 -5.42 0.85
C ILE A 217 5.09 -5.54 0.73
N ILE A 218 5.83 -4.49 1.07
CA ILE A 218 7.30 -4.47 0.95
C ILE A 218 7.96 -5.40 1.97
N GLU A 219 7.51 -5.41 3.21
CA GLU A 219 7.96 -6.35 4.26
C GLU A 219 7.79 -7.80 3.78
N ARG A 220 6.65 -8.10 3.18
CA ARG A 220 6.41 -9.41 2.60
C ARG A 220 7.32 -9.74 1.41
N LEU A 221 7.66 -8.75 0.61
CA LEU A 221 8.63 -8.94 -0.47
C LEU A 221 10.03 -9.25 0.08
N PHE A 222 10.41 -8.70 1.24
CA PHE A 222 11.64 -9.10 1.94
C PHE A 222 11.62 -10.56 2.39
N ASP A 223 10.51 -11.03 2.97
CA ASP A 223 10.38 -12.44 3.37
C ASP A 223 10.58 -13.38 2.17
N ILE A 224 10.03 -12.99 1.01
CA ILE A 224 10.16 -13.75 -0.24
C ILE A 224 11.61 -13.75 -0.73
N THR A 225 12.29 -12.60 -0.78
CA THR A 225 13.68 -12.54 -1.25
C THR A 225 14.64 -13.27 -0.32
N GLU A 226 14.42 -13.23 0.99
CA GLU A 226 15.18 -13.98 1.99
C GLU A 226 14.98 -15.50 1.82
N ALA A 227 13.72 -15.95 1.69
CA ALA A 227 13.41 -17.36 1.46
C ALA A 227 14.02 -17.90 0.15
N LEU A 228 13.97 -17.11 -0.93
CA LEU A 228 14.60 -17.46 -2.21
C LEU A 228 16.12 -17.55 -2.11
N SER A 229 16.73 -16.64 -1.34
CA SER A 229 18.18 -16.63 -1.09
C SER A 229 18.62 -17.86 -0.30
N ALA A 230 17.91 -18.19 0.78
CA ALA A 230 18.18 -19.40 1.58
C ALA A 230 18.08 -20.69 0.74
N ASN A 231 17.04 -20.81 -0.09
CA ASN A 231 16.86 -21.94 -0.99
C ASN A 231 18.01 -22.06 -2.02
N TYR A 232 18.55 -20.94 -2.50
CA TYR A 232 19.69 -20.94 -3.42
C TYR A 232 20.97 -21.49 -2.77
N PHE A 233 21.26 -21.12 -1.52
CA PHE A 233 22.42 -21.66 -0.80
C PHE A 233 22.28 -23.16 -0.54
N ILE A 234 21.09 -23.62 -0.16
CA ILE A 234 20.79 -25.05 0.03
C ILE A 234 21.02 -25.84 -1.28
N GLU A 235 20.48 -25.37 -2.40
CA GLU A 235 20.68 -26.01 -3.73
C GLU A 235 22.16 -26.06 -4.14
N LYS A 236 22.91 -24.98 -3.89
CA LYS A 236 24.33 -24.88 -4.22
C LYS A 236 25.20 -25.82 -3.37
N ASP A 237 24.87 -25.97 -2.08
CA ASP A 237 25.59 -26.88 -1.19
C ASP A 237 25.29 -28.35 -1.50
N LEU A 238 24.05 -28.68 -1.89
CA LEU A 238 23.67 -29.99 -2.42
C LEU A 238 24.42 -30.34 -3.72
N GLN A 239 24.66 -29.36 -4.60
CA GLN A 239 25.42 -29.57 -5.85
C GLN A 239 26.93 -29.73 -5.61
N LYS A 240 27.50 -29.08 -4.59
CA LYS A 240 28.91 -29.29 -4.21
C LYS A 240 29.16 -30.65 -3.54
N GLY A 241 28.12 -31.29 -3.03
CA GLY A 241 28.19 -32.60 -2.37
C GLY A 241 28.19 -33.82 -3.30
N ILE A 242 28.18 -33.66 -4.63
CA ILE A 242 28.22 -34.78 -5.60
C ILE A 242 29.64 -34.89 -6.19
N PRO A 243 30.45 -35.89 -5.79
CA PRO A 243 31.74 -36.16 -6.43
C PRO A 243 31.53 -36.91 -7.75
N ILE A 244 32.12 -36.40 -8.84
CA ILE A 244 32.19 -37.10 -10.14
C ILE A 244 33.47 -37.96 -10.18
N GLN A 245 33.25 -39.29 -10.14
CA GLN A 245 34.01 -40.43 -10.70
C GLN A 245 35.50 -40.71 -10.39
N HIS A 246 35.77 -41.93 -9.89
CA HIS A 246 36.69 -42.97 -10.43
C HIS A 246 36.52 -44.21 -9.52
N GLY A 247 36.35 -45.46 -9.94
CA GLY A 247 36.95 -46.26 -11.01
C GLY A 247 37.57 -47.51 -10.33
N TYR A 248 37.34 -48.73 -10.86
CA TYR A 248 37.81 -50.06 -10.38
C TYR A 248 37.05 -50.67 -9.18
N SER A 249 36.82 -51.98 -9.06
CA SER A 249 36.89 -53.15 -9.94
C SER A 249 36.18 -54.28 -9.17
N TYR A 250 35.55 -55.18 -9.92
CA TYR A 250 34.83 -56.36 -9.45
C TYR A 250 35.74 -57.34 -8.68
N SER A 251 35.26 -57.87 -7.54
CA SER A 251 35.58 -59.22 -7.09
C SER A 251 34.53 -59.75 -6.12
N ASP A 252 33.75 -60.72 -6.60
CA ASP A 252 32.91 -61.65 -5.83
C ASP A 252 33.71 -62.39 -4.75
N VAL A 253 33.13 -62.52 -3.54
CA VAL A 253 33.09 -63.80 -2.80
C VAL A 253 31.80 -63.84 -1.98
N ALA A 254 31.03 -64.91 -2.19
CA ALA A 254 29.77 -65.23 -1.53
C ALA A 254 29.94 -65.67 -0.07
N GLY A 255 28.87 -65.50 0.72
CA GLY A 255 28.74 -66.09 2.06
C GLY A 255 27.40 -65.74 2.70
N GLU A 256 26.41 -66.61 2.50
CA GLU A 256 25.10 -66.62 3.17
C GLU A 256 25.25 -66.67 4.70
N THR A 257 24.37 -66.00 5.45
CA THR A 257 23.41 -66.63 6.38
C THR A 257 22.60 -65.59 7.17
N ALA A 258 21.29 -65.83 7.21
CA ALA A 258 20.36 -65.20 8.13
C ALA A 258 20.63 -65.67 9.57
N HIS A 259 20.32 -64.84 10.57
CA HIS A 259 19.48 -65.21 11.73
C HIS A 259 19.22 -64.02 12.65
N ALA A 260 17.96 -63.90 13.05
CA ALA A 260 17.41 -62.97 14.02
C ALA A 260 17.70 -63.40 15.47
N TYR A 261 17.89 -62.44 16.37
CA TYR A 261 17.52 -62.39 17.80
C TYR A 261 17.80 -60.93 18.22
N GLY A 262 16.93 -60.15 18.85
CA GLY A 262 16.02 -60.43 19.96
C GLY A 262 16.50 -59.56 21.14
N GLY A 263 15.75 -58.52 21.50
CA GLY A 263 16.17 -57.61 22.58
C GLY A 263 15.21 -56.45 22.83
N ASN A 264 14.04 -56.77 23.39
CA ASN A 264 13.09 -55.81 23.95
C ASN A 264 13.63 -55.27 25.29
N PHE A 265 13.58 -53.94 25.51
CA PHE A 265 13.46 -53.38 26.85
C PHE A 265 12.23 -52.45 26.93
N HIS A 266 11.21 -52.97 27.60
CA HIS A 266 10.11 -52.30 28.29
C HIS A 266 10.64 -51.21 29.26
N LYS A 267 9.92 -50.19 29.75
CA LYS A 267 8.48 -49.98 29.97
C LYS A 267 8.26 -48.54 30.49
N ASN A 268 7.12 -47.95 30.10
CA ASN A 268 6.13 -47.20 30.93
C ASN A 268 6.57 -45.92 31.70
N ARG A 269 5.71 -44.91 31.90
CA ARG A 269 4.27 -45.01 32.20
C ARG A 269 3.54 -43.66 32.06
N ASP A 270 2.31 -43.75 31.59
CA ASP A 270 1.24 -42.74 31.58
C ASP A 270 0.73 -42.35 32.98
N ALA A 271 0.01 -41.22 33.07
CA ALA A 271 -1.39 -41.20 33.53
C ALA A 271 -2.04 -39.81 33.46
N SER A 272 -3.25 -39.78 32.91
CA SER A 272 -4.23 -38.68 32.93
C SER A 272 -5.08 -38.67 34.22
N THR A 273 -5.69 -37.53 34.63
CA THR A 273 -7.15 -37.35 34.92
C THR A 273 -7.55 -36.04 35.67
N THR A 274 -8.47 -35.28 35.05
CA THR A 274 -9.71 -34.56 35.54
C THR A 274 -9.83 -33.62 36.78
N ARG A 275 -10.38 -32.41 36.47
CA ARG A 275 -11.55 -31.64 37.04
C ARG A 275 -11.52 -30.80 38.36
N LYS A 276 -11.90 -29.51 38.15
CA LYS A 276 -12.78 -28.54 38.90
C LYS A 276 -12.30 -27.85 40.21
N GLY A 277 -12.41 -26.50 40.22
CA GLY A 277 -13.17 -25.73 41.24
C GLY A 277 -12.47 -24.72 42.18
N SER A 278 -12.54 -23.43 41.83
CA SER A 278 -12.73 -22.17 42.65
C SER A 278 -11.84 -21.72 43.83
N SER A 279 -11.53 -20.40 43.76
CA SER A 279 -11.57 -19.30 44.76
C SER A 279 -10.42 -18.96 45.74
N VAL A 280 -9.81 -17.78 45.46
CA VAL A 280 -9.48 -16.61 46.33
C VAL A 280 -8.52 -16.78 47.53
N SER A 281 -7.36 -16.10 47.48
CA SER A 281 -7.01 -14.94 48.35
C SER A 281 -5.58 -14.43 48.12
N SER A 282 -5.42 -13.11 48.20
CA SER A 282 -4.26 -12.25 47.90
C SER A 282 -3.14 -12.25 48.95
N ARG A 283 -1.89 -11.94 48.52
CA ARG A 283 -1.03 -10.84 49.07
C ARG A 283 0.33 -10.71 48.32
N HIS A 284 0.50 -9.53 47.68
CA HIS A 284 1.68 -8.73 47.23
C HIS A 284 3.11 -9.24 47.52
N ASP A 285 4.00 -9.46 46.51
CA ASP A 285 4.85 -8.56 45.67
C ASP A 285 6.28 -8.38 46.25
N PRO A 286 7.37 -8.09 45.47
CA PRO A 286 7.43 -7.58 44.09
C PRO A 286 8.49 -8.22 43.14
N LEU A 287 8.51 -7.71 41.89
CA LEU A 287 9.53 -7.80 40.82
C LEU A 287 9.37 -8.91 39.76
N SER A 288 8.42 -8.69 38.84
CA SER A 288 8.57 -9.03 37.42
C SER A 288 7.77 -8.01 36.61
N SER A 289 8.45 -7.17 35.83
CA SER A 289 7.82 -6.27 34.86
C SER A 289 7.24 -7.08 33.70
N ASN A 290 6.05 -7.65 33.92
CA ASN A 290 5.19 -8.13 32.84
C ASN A 290 4.45 -6.93 32.24
N CYS A 291 4.55 -6.71 30.93
CA CYS A 291 3.62 -5.85 30.20
C CYS A 291 2.21 -6.43 30.32
N GLN A 292 1.41 -5.92 31.26
CA GLN A 292 0.00 -6.23 31.34
C GLN A 292 -0.71 -5.64 30.11
N HIS A 293 -1.38 -6.50 29.34
CA HIS A 293 -2.38 -6.08 28.36
C HIS A 293 -3.70 -5.92 29.10
N GLU A 294 -4.39 -4.79 28.94
CA GLU A 294 -5.64 -4.50 29.64
C GLU A 294 -6.87 -4.78 28.75
N GLU A 295 -8.00 -5.12 29.36
CA GLU A 295 -9.29 -5.33 28.67
C GLU A 295 -10.10 -4.00 28.62
N TRP A 296 -11.08 -3.91 27.71
CA TRP A 296 -11.98 -2.75 27.64
C TRP A 296 -12.71 -2.56 28.98
N HIS A 297 -12.68 -1.36 29.57
CA HIS A 297 -13.40 -1.09 30.81
C HIS A 297 -14.88 -0.72 30.57
N ALA A 298 -15.20 -0.14 29.41
CA ALA A 298 -16.57 0.10 28.99
C ALA A 298 -17.15 -1.07 28.16
N ASP A 299 -18.37 -1.50 28.46
CA ASP A 299 -19.06 -2.55 27.69
C ASP A 299 -19.58 -2.05 26.33
N LEU A 300 -19.43 -2.88 25.29
CA LEU A 300 -19.84 -2.59 23.90
C LEU A 300 -21.36 -2.32 23.75
N LEU A 301 -22.19 -2.83 24.65
CA LEU A 301 -23.65 -2.60 24.69
C LEU A 301 -24.08 -1.76 25.91
N GLY A 302 -23.14 -1.14 26.62
CA GLY A 302 -23.40 -0.29 27.78
C GLY A 302 -23.91 1.12 27.45
N CYS A 303 -24.45 1.38 26.26
CA CYS A 303 -24.83 2.73 25.82
C CYS A 303 -25.86 3.40 26.76
N CYS A 304 -26.70 2.60 27.43
CA CYS A 304 -27.73 3.05 28.38
C CYS A 304 -27.21 3.58 29.73
N SER A 305 -25.93 3.41 30.08
CA SER A 305 -25.40 3.93 31.36
C SER A 305 -25.00 5.42 31.34
N GLN A 306 -24.97 6.06 30.16
CA GLN A 306 -24.93 7.52 29.98
C GLN A 306 -25.81 7.90 28.77
N PRO A 307 -27.14 8.00 28.95
CA PRO A 307 -28.09 8.19 27.86
C PRO A 307 -27.89 9.51 27.12
N TYR A 308 -27.41 10.56 27.79
CA TYR A 308 -27.12 11.86 27.18
C TYR A 308 -26.04 11.77 26.09
N LEU A 309 -24.94 11.05 26.33
CA LEU A 309 -23.86 10.87 25.37
C LEU A 309 -24.29 9.97 24.20
N CYS A 310 -25.12 8.95 24.47
CA CYS A 310 -25.70 8.09 23.45
C CYS A 310 -26.62 8.89 22.50
N ILE A 311 -27.53 9.69 23.06
CA ILE A 311 -28.44 10.56 22.29
C ILE A 311 -27.63 11.57 21.48
N LYS A 312 -26.63 12.21 22.09
CA LYS A 312 -25.76 13.17 21.40
C LYS A 312 -24.99 12.54 20.24
N THR A 313 -24.47 11.33 20.41
CA THR A 313 -23.73 10.59 19.36
C THR A 313 -24.66 10.09 18.25
N PHE A 314 -25.91 9.76 18.59
CA PHE A 314 -26.92 9.37 17.59
C PHE A 314 -27.29 10.54 16.67
N PHE A 315 -27.51 11.74 17.22
CA PHE A 315 -27.86 12.92 16.42
C PHE A 315 -26.66 13.61 15.77
N CYS A 316 -25.47 13.50 16.37
CA CYS A 316 -24.25 14.16 15.90
C CYS A 316 -23.04 13.19 15.93
N PRO A 317 -23.05 12.10 15.13
CA PRO A 317 -22.00 11.07 15.19
C PRO A 317 -20.63 11.62 14.79
N CYS A 318 -20.60 12.59 13.88
CA CYS A 318 -19.39 13.24 13.38
C CYS A 318 -18.65 14.02 14.47
N TRP A 319 -19.38 14.57 15.45
CA TRP A 319 -18.79 15.28 16.58
C TRP A 319 -18.05 14.32 17.51
N THR A 320 -18.71 13.21 17.88
CA THR A 320 -18.10 12.17 18.72
C THR A 320 -16.92 11.51 17.99
N LEU A 321 -17.09 11.19 16.71
CA LEU A 321 -16.04 10.62 15.86
C LEU A 321 -14.84 11.54 15.74
N SER A 322 -15.03 12.85 15.53
CA SER A 322 -13.94 13.84 15.48
C SER A 322 -13.12 13.83 16.77
N LYS A 323 -13.77 13.74 17.93
CA LYS A 323 -13.06 13.74 19.21
C LYS A 323 -12.32 12.42 19.47
N VAL A 324 -12.93 11.27 19.16
CA VAL A 324 -12.25 9.96 19.21
C VAL A 324 -11.05 9.93 18.25
N ALA A 325 -11.25 10.36 17.00
CA ALA A 325 -10.20 10.40 15.98
C ALA A 325 -9.08 11.36 16.39
N SER A 326 -9.39 12.48 17.02
CA SER A 326 -8.38 13.46 17.42
C SER A 326 -7.40 12.88 18.44
N VAL A 327 -7.94 12.15 19.42
CA VAL A 327 -7.16 11.48 20.45
C VAL A 327 -6.39 10.30 19.85
N ALA A 328 -7.07 9.45 19.06
CA ALA A 328 -6.45 8.26 18.45
C ALA A 328 -5.35 8.58 17.42
N THR A 329 -5.36 9.77 16.82
CA THR A 329 -4.36 10.20 15.83
C THR A 329 -3.36 11.22 16.37
N ASN A 330 -3.52 11.65 17.63
CA ASN A 330 -2.76 12.72 18.26
C ASN A 330 -2.69 14.01 17.39
N LYS A 331 -3.77 14.29 16.65
CA LYS A 331 -3.94 15.44 15.76
C LYS A 331 -5.34 16.00 15.93
N HIS A 332 -5.52 17.32 15.81
CA HIS A 332 -6.85 17.89 15.85
C HIS A 332 -7.63 17.54 14.58
N VAL A 333 -8.72 16.78 14.73
CA VAL A 333 -9.66 16.44 13.65
C VAL A 333 -10.92 17.26 13.86
N SER A 334 -11.31 18.09 12.90
CA SER A 334 -12.53 18.89 13.04
C SER A 334 -13.79 18.03 12.83
N PRO A 335 -14.94 18.38 13.45
CA PRO A 335 -16.21 17.69 13.20
C PRO A 335 -16.68 17.75 11.75
N ALA A 336 -16.32 18.81 11.01
CA ALA A 336 -16.65 18.97 9.59
C ALA A 336 -15.85 17.98 8.73
N ASP A 337 -14.56 17.81 9.00
CA ASP A 337 -13.71 16.84 8.30
C ASP A 337 -14.17 15.40 8.59
N ALA A 338 -14.49 15.10 9.86
CA ALA A 338 -15.05 13.81 10.24
C ALA A 338 -16.41 13.54 9.57
N CYS A 339 -17.24 14.56 9.37
CA CYS A 339 -18.51 14.46 8.67
C CYS A 339 -18.34 14.19 7.18
N ASN A 340 -17.44 14.93 6.52
CA ASN A 340 -17.16 14.79 5.10
C ASN A 340 -16.60 13.39 4.78
N GLU A 341 -15.66 12.91 5.58
CA GLU A 341 -15.12 11.55 5.44
C GLU A 341 -16.19 10.50 5.72
N LEU A 342 -16.93 10.62 6.83
CA LEU A 342 -17.98 9.65 7.18
C LEU A 342 -19.09 9.59 6.11
N MET A 343 -19.46 10.74 5.53
CA MET A 343 -20.42 10.83 4.44
C MET A 343 -19.87 10.22 3.15
N ALA A 344 -18.60 10.48 2.80
CA ALA A 344 -17.94 9.87 1.65
C ALA A 344 -17.89 8.33 1.77
N TYR A 345 -17.59 7.79 2.96
CA TYR A 345 -17.58 6.34 3.20
C TYR A 345 -18.99 5.74 3.35
N ALA A 346 -19.98 6.50 3.80
CA ALA A 346 -21.38 6.07 3.86
C ALA A 346 -21.98 5.87 2.45
N LEU A 347 -21.60 6.70 1.47
CA LEU A 347 -22.03 6.56 0.07
C LEU A 347 -21.55 5.26 -0.60
N VAL A 348 -20.53 4.61 -0.03
CA VAL A 348 -19.94 3.35 -0.53
C VAL A 348 -20.29 2.17 0.39
N PHE A 349 -21.26 2.31 1.30
CA PHE A 349 -21.59 1.30 2.33
C PHE A 349 -20.38 0.87 3.20
N SER A 350 -19.36 1.74 3.31
CA SER A 350 -18.04 1.45 3.92
C SER A 350 -17.81 2.21 5.23
N CYS A 351 -18.83 2.85 5.81
CA CYS A 351 -18.68 3.64 7.03
C CYS A 351 -18.14 2.82 8.22
N CYS A 352 -18.55 1.56 8.34
CA CYS A 352 -18.08 0.64 9.38
C CYS A 352 -16.58 0.30 9.23
N CYS A 353 -16.08 0.21 7.99
CA CYS A 353 -14.65 -0.02 7.71
C CYS A 353 -13.80 1.19 8.10
N TYR A 354 -14.34 2.40 7.90
CA TYR A 354 -13.66 3.64 8.26
C TYR A 354 -13.61 3.83 9.78
N THR A 355 -14.74 3.65 10.47
CA THR A 355 -14.81 3.83 11.93
C THR A 355 -14.09 2.71 12.70
N CYS A 356 -14.10 1.46 12.22
CA CYS A 356 -13.33 0.37 12.85
C CYS A 356 -11.81 0.60 12.80
N CYS A 357 -11.30 1.34 11.81
CA CYS A 357 -9.89 1.71 11.76
C CYS A 357 -9.49 2.63 12.92
N PHE A 358 -10.38 3.54 13.35
CA PHE A 358 -10.14 4.38 14.52
C PHE A 358 -10.21 3.59 15.81
N ARG A 359 -11.18 2.67 15.92
CA ARG A 359 -11.25 1.73 17.04
C ARG A 359 -9.96 0.94 17.22
N ARG A 360 -9.44 0.38 16.13
CA ARG A 360 -8.17 -0.36 16.11
C ARG A 360 -6.99 0.51 16.55
N LYS A 361 -6.92 1.76 16.07
CA LYS A 361 -5.88 2.71 16.47
C LYS A 361 -5.96 3.06 17.96
N LEU A 362 -7.17 3.35 18.45
CA LEU A 362 -7.42 3.67 19.86
C LEU A 362 -7.05 2.48 20.76
N ARG A 363 -7.46 1.27 20.39
CA ARG A 363 -7.16 0.03 21.08
C ARG A 363 -5.66 -0.21 21.19
N ASN A 364 -4.91 -0.03 20.09
CA ASN A 364 -3.46 -0.16 20.11
C ASN A 364 -2.79 0.92 20.97
N MET A 365 -3.27 2.16 20.92
CA MET A 365 -2.74 3.28 21.69
C MET A 365 -2.94 3.10 23.20
N LEU A 366 -4.08 2.54 23.60
CA LEU A 366 -4.43 2.27 25.00
C LEU A 366 -4.01 0.87 25.49
N ASN A 367 -3.28 0.11 24.66
CA ASN A 367 -2.85 -1.27 24.92
C ASN A 367 -4.00 -2.23 25.31
N ILE A 368 -5.16 -2.05 24.68
CA ILE A 368 -6.37 -2.82 24.93
C ILE A 368 -6.40 -4.10 24.07
N LYS A 369 -6.80 -5.23 24.65
CA LYS A 369 -6.91 -6.52 23.94
C LYS A 369 -8.07 -6.53 22.94
N GLY A 370 -7.83 -7.01 21.72
CA GLY A 370 -8.86 -7.17 20.69
C GLY A 370 -8.29 -7.59 19.33
N GLY A 371 -9.18 -7.93 18.39
CA GLY A 371 -8.82 -8.43 17.06
C GLY A 371 -9.46 -7.62 15.95
N ILE A 372 -8.88 -7.67 14.74
CA ILE A 372 -9.37 -6.94 13.56
C ILE A 372 -10.84 -7.31 13.25
N VAL A 373 -11.19 -8.59 13.43
CA VAL A 373 -12.55 -9.11 13.23
C VAL A 373 -13.51 -8.56 14.29
N ASP A 374 -13.07 -8.48 15.54
CA ASP A 374 -13.87 -7.95 16.66
C ASP A 374 -14.11 -6.44 16.52
N ASP A 375 -13.08 -5.69 16.11
CA ASP A 375 -13.14 -4.25 15.84
C ASP A 375 -14.13 -3.95 14.69
N PHE A 376 -14.12 -4.78 13.64
CA PHE A 376 -15.05 -4.67 12.51
C PHE A 376 -16.48 -5.04 12.89
N LEU A 377 -16.68 -6.18 13.57
CA LEU A 377 -18.01 -6.64 13.99
C LEU A 377 -18.66 -5.65 14.97
N SER A 378 -17.88 -5.01 15.84
CA SER A 378 -18.39 -3.98 16.76
C SER A 378 -19.02 -2.79 16.03
N HIS A 379 -18.37 -2.30 14.96
CA HIS A 379 -18.88 -1.19 14.15
C HIS A 379 -19.94 -1.60 13.13
N LEU A 380 -19.94 -2.88 12.71
CA LEU A 380 -20.96 -3.45 11.82
C LEU A 380 -22.29 -3.69 12.54
N LEU A 381 -22.25 -4.14 13.81
CA LEU A 381 -23.44 -4.45 14.60
C LEU A 381 -24.13 -3.19 15.17
N CYS A 382 -23.37 -2.22 15.71
CA CYS A 382 -23.86 -0.87 16.03
C CYS A 382 -22.69 0.10 16.20
N CYS A 383 -22.39 0.81 15.12
CA CYS A 383 -21.41 1.91 15.07
C CYS A 383 -21.65 2.95 16.19
N CYS A 384 -22.91 3.25 16.47
CA CYS A 384 -23.39 4.06 17.59
C CYS A 384 -22.78 3.69 18.95
N CYS A 385 -22.93 2.44 19.35
CA CYS A 385 -22.48 1.95 20.65
C CYS A 385 -20.97 1.77 20.69
N ALA A 386 -20.35 1.36 19.57
CA ALA A 386 -18.90 1.26 19.46
C ALA A 386 -18.22 2.62 19.68
N LEU A 387 -18.74 3.70 19.06
CA LEU A 387 -18.21 5.06 19.27
C LEU A 387 -18.41 5.58 20.70
N VAL A 388 -19.54 5.26 21.33
CA VAL A 388 -19.80 5.64 22.73
C VAL A 388 -18.87 4.90 23.69
N GLN A 389 -18.63 3.61 23.46
CA GLN A 389 -17.68 2.81 24.23
C GLN A 389 -16.25 3.39 24.13
N GLU A 390 -15.80 3.70 22.91
CA GLU A 390 -14.50 4.29 22.64
C GLU A 390 -14.32 5.65 23.33
N TRP A 391 -15.34 6.51 23.29
CA TRP A 391 -15.32 7.81 23.96
C TRP A 391 -15.19 7.68 25.48
N ARG A 392 -15.94 6.76 26.08
CA ARG A 392 -15.88 6.54 27.53
C ARG A 392 -14.53 5.99 27.96
N GLU A 393 -13.93 5.11 27.16
CA GLU A 393 -12.61 4.55 27.44
C GLU A 393 -11.53 5.66 27.48
N ILE A 394 -11.64 6.65 26.58
CA ILE A 394 -10.78 7.85 26.59
C ILE A 394 -11.03 8.68 27.86
N GLU A 395 -12.29 8.95 28.20
CA GLU A 395 -12.64 9.78 29.36
C GLU A 395 -12.16 9.16 30.68
N MET A 396 -12.27 7.84 30.82
CA MET A 396 -11.85 7.10 32.00
C MET A 396 -10.32 7.02 32.15
N ARG A 397 -9.58 6.84 31.06
CA ARG A 397 -8.12 6.61 31.09
C ARG A 397 -7.28 7.88 30.92
N CYS A 398 -7.80 8.91 30.24
CA CYS A 398 -7.04 10.11 29.89
C CYS A 398 -7.47 11.38 30.66
N GLY A 399 -8.56 11.32 31.42
CA GLY A 399 -9.06 12.40 32.28
C GLY A 399 -9.67 13.60 31.53
N PRO A 400 -10.49 14.44 32.21
CA PRO A 400 -11.22 15.56 31.58
C PRO A 400 -10.34 16.75 31.13
N GLU A 401 -9.07 16.82 31.55
CA GLU A 401 -8.18 17.95 31.24
C GLU A 401 -7.57 17.91 29.84
N ASN A 402 -7.38 16.74 29.24
CA ASN A 402 -6.85 16.60 27.88
C ASN A 402 -7.88 16.88 26.77
N THR A 403 -9.12 17.21 27.14
CA THR A 403 -10.25 17.45 26.21
C THR A 403 -10.51 18.93 25.88
N ARG A 404 -9.74 19.88 26.42
CA ARG A 404 -9.93 21.31 26.18
C ARG A 404 -9.30 21.76 24.85
N THR A 405 -10.15 21.99 23.85
CA THR A 405 -9.84 22.79 22.67
C THR A 405 -9.49 24.23 23.07
N ILE A 406 -8.32 24.71 22.66
CA ILE A 406 -7.88 26.10 22.82
C ILE A 406 -8.72 26.98 21.87
N PRO A 407 -9.40 28.04 22.34
CA PRO A 407 -10.12 28.96 21.46
C PRO A 407 -9.14 29.85 20.68
N PRO A 408 -9.47 30.25 19.43
CA PRO A 408 -8.63 31.17 18.67
C PRO A 408 -8.57 32.55 19.36
N PRO A 409 -7.43 33.27 19.27
CA PRO A 409 -7.31 34.61 19.83
C PRO A 409 -8.29 35.58 19.15
N LEU A 410 -8.91 36.45 19.97
CA LEU A 410 -9.84 37.50 19.56
C LEU A 410 -9.24 38.36 18.43
N GLN A 411 -9.84 38.28 17.23
CA GLN A 411 -9.60 39.24 16.17
C GLN A 411 -10.44 40.48 16.45
N TYR A 412 -9.79 41.61 16.73
CA TYR A 412 -10.45 42.91 16.68
C TYR A 412 -10.72 43.26 15.20
N MET A 413 -11.95 43.65 14.89
CA MET A 413 -12.25 44.31 13.61
C MET A 413 -11.76 45.77 13.71
N GLU A 414 -10.85 46.15 12.84
CA GLU A 414 -10.64 47.57 12.52
C GLU A 414 -11.78 48.02 11.59
N SER A 415 -12.50 49.05 12.02
CA SER A 415 -13.57 49.74 11.29
C SER A 415 -13.04 50.67 10.22
#